data_AF-A0A9E0HBG3-F1
#
_entry.id   AF-A0A9E0HBG3-F1
#
_cell.length_a   1.000
_cell.length_b   1.000
_cell.length_c   1.000
_cell.angle_alpha   90.00
_cell.angle_beta   90.00
_cell.angle_gamma   90.00
#
_symmetry.space_group_name_H-M   'P 1'
#
loop_
_entity.id
_entity.type
_entity.pdbx_description
1 polymer ?
#
loop_
_entity_poly.entity_id
_entity_poly.type
_entity_poly.pdbx_seq_one_letter_code
_entity_poly.pdbx_strand_id
1 'polypeptide(L)'
;MTLDDMIAGLRCREVLLRLGDYVDGTLADAERAGVEAHVAGCANCAAFGGVYGAVATSLRRQLSAPAVEADVAARLAERLARER
;
A
#
# COMPACT_ATOMS: atom_id res chain seq x y z
N MET A 1 -7.25 4.11 22.92
CA MET A 1 -7.26 4.03 21.44
C MET A 1 -8.60 3.46 21.02
N THR A 2 -9.46 4.27 20.41
CA THR A 2 -10.78 3.86 19.91
C THR A 2 -10.68 3.55 18.42
N LEU A 3 -11.40 2.53 17.95
CA LEU A 3 -11.39 2.12 16.53
C LEU A 3 -12.59 2.68 15.75
N ASP A 4 -13.18 3.76 16.25
CA ASP A 4 -14.46 4.31 15.81
C ASP A 4 -14.38 5.72 15.22
N ASP A 5 -13.19 6.33 15.16
CA ASP A 5 -13.01 7.65 14.57
C ASP A 5 -13.46 7.60 13.11
N MET A 6 -14.41 8.47 12.72
CA MET A 6 -14.96 8.53 11.37
C MET A 6 -14.28 9.65 10.58
N ILE A 7 -13.50 9.27 9.56
CA ILE A 7 -12.80 10.20 8.67
C ILE A 7 -12.97 9.69 7.24
N ALA A 8 -13.26 10.60 6.31
CA ALA A 8 -13.49 10.29 4.88
C ALA A 8 -14.53 9.17 4.66
N GLY A 9 -15.55 9.10 5.52
CA GLY A 9 -16.61 8.09 5.42
C GLY A 9 -16.23 6.69 5.92
N LEU A 10 -15.04 6.52 6.50
CA LEU A 10 -14.55 5.25 7.06
C LEU A 10 -14.24 5.39 8.55
N ARG A 11 -14.47 4.31 9.30
CA ARG A 11 -13.97 4.12 10.66
C ARG A 11 -12.58 3.50 10.64
N CYS A 12 -11.79 3.70 11.70
CA CYS A 12 -10.48 3.05 11.84
C CYS A 12 -10.56 1.53 11.63
N ARG A 13 -11.55 0.85 12.23
CA ARG A 13 -11.76 -0.60 12.04
C ARG A 13 -11.98 -1.01 10.57
N GLU A 14 -12.63 -0.16 9.80
CA GLU A 14 -12.91 -0.38 8.38
C GLU A 14 -11.65 -0.21 7.53
N VAL A 15 -10.76 0.71 7.93
CA VAL A 15 -9.42 0.84 7.32
C VAL A 15 -8.58 -0.39 7.63
N LEU A 16 -8.53 -0.83 8.89
CA LEU A 16 -7.73 -1.99 9.31
C LEU A 16 -8.09 -3.26 8.53
N LEU A 17 -9.38 -3.48 8.25
CA LEU A 17 -9.86 -4.60 7.44
C LEU A 17 -9.38 -4.56 5.98
N ARG A 18 -9.06 -3.37 5.45
CA ARG A 18 -8.66 -3.15 4.05
C ARG A 18 -7.15 -3.04 3.86
N LEU A 19 -6.34 -3.01 4.93
CA LEU A 19 -4.91 -2.76 4.81
C LEU A 19 -4.15 -3.87 4.06
N GLY A 20 -4.60 -5.12 4.16
CA GLY A 20 -4.03 -6.23 3.39
C GLY A 20 -4.21 -6.01 1.88
N ASP A 21 -5.46 -5.83 1.46
CA ASP A 21 -5.79 -5.55 0.06
C ASP A 21 -5.15 -4.25 -0.44
N TYR A 22 -5.03 -3.23 0.43
CA TYR A 22 -4.36 -1.98 0.11
C TYR A 22 -2.88 -2.20 -0.24
N VAL A 23 -2.13 -2.94 0.60
CA VAL A 23 -0.71 -3.19 0.33
C VAL A 23 -0.53 -4.10 -0.87
N ASP A 24 -1.42 -5.08 -1.08
CA ASP A 24 -1.38 -6.01 -2.21
C ASP A 24 -1.86 -5.37 -3.52
N GLY A 25 -2.45 -4.18 -3.45
CA GLY A 25 -2.85 -3.41 -4.60
C GLY A 25 -4.16 -3.88 -5.24
N THR A 26 -4.99 -4.61 -4.50
CA THR A 26 -6.22 -5.25 -4.99
C THR A 26 -7.48 -4.45 -4.73
N LEU A 27 -7.41 -3.38 -3.93
CA LEU A 27 -8.54 -2.47 -3.72
C LEU A 27 -8.95 -1.75 -5.00
N ALA A 28 -10.25 -1.52 -5.16
CA ALA A 28 -10.76 -0.61 -6.18
C ALA A 28 -10.32 0.84 -5.89
N ASP A 29 -10.20 1.67 -6.93
CA ASP A 29 -9.68 3.04 -6.82
C ASP A 29 -10.42 3.89 -5.79
N ALA A 30 -11.76 3.76 -5.72
CA ALA A 30 -12.56 4.49 -4.74
C ALA A 30 -12.27 4.05 -3.29
N GLU A 31 -12.03 2.76 -3.06
CA GLU A 31 -11.71 2.23 -1.73
C GLU A 31 -10.30 2.61 -1.31
N ARG A 32 -9.35 2.55 -2.24
CA ARG A 32 -7.98 3.04 -2.06
C ARG A 32 -7.99 4.51 -1.64
N ALA A 33 -8.70 5.36 -2.38
CA ALA A 33 -8.80 6.78 -2.09
C ALA A 33 -9.39 7.04 -0.70
N GLY A 34 -10.42 6.28 -0.30
CA GLY A 34 -11.01 6.36 1.05
C GLY A 34 -10.01 5.99 2.15
N VAL A 35 -9.25 4.91 1.97
CA VAL A 35 -8.20 4.48 2.91
C VAL A 35 -7.11 5.55 3.02
N GLU A 36 -6.60 6.07 1.91
CA GLU A 36 -5.57 7.11 1.88
C GLU A 36 -6.04 8.39 2.58
N ALA A 37 -7.25 8.84 2.27
CA ALA A 37 -7.85 10.02 2.90
C ALA A 37 -8.03 9.84 4.42
N HIS A 38 -8.44 8.65 4.87
CA HIS A 38 -8.56 8.34 6.29
C HIS A 38 -7.20 8.35 6.99
N VAL A 39 -6.20 7.68 6.43
CA VAL A 39 -4.84 7.62 6.99
C VAL A 39 -4.24 9.03 7.08
N ALA A 40 -4.48 9.89 6.10
CA ALA A 40 -4.04 11.28 6.12
C ALA A 40 -4.71 12.12 7.23
N GLY A 41 -5.96 11.82 7.59
CA GLY A 41 -6.72 12.55 8.59
C GLY A 41 -6.70 11.97 10.01
N CYS A 42 -6.24 10.73 10.20
CA CYS A 42 -6.29 10.02 11.49
C CYS A 42 -4.88 9.73 12.02
N ALA A 43 -4.50 10.36 13.14
CA ALA A 43 -3.19 10.13 13.76
C ALA A 43 -2.96 8.66 14.16
N ASN A 44 -4.00 7.96 14.63
CA ASN A 44 -3.91 6.55 15.01
C ASN A 44 -3.64 5.65 13.80
N CYS A 45 -4.37 5.84 12.71
CA CYS A 45 -4.16 5.08 11.47
C CYS A 45 -2.87 5.48 10.76
N ALA A 46 -2.42 6.73 10.84
CA ALA A 46 -1.11 7.13 10.35
C ALA A 46 0.02 6.39 11.07
N ALA A 47 -0.01 6.36 12.40
CA ALA A 47 0.98 5.65 13.20
C ALA A 47 0.97 4.13 12.93
N PHE A 48 -0.22 3.52 12.96
CA PHE A 48 -0.35 2.08 12.70
C PHE A 48 0.00 1.71 11.25
N GLY A 49 -0.50 2.45 10.28
CA GLY A 49 -0.27 2.23 8.85
C GLY A 49 1.21 2.32 8.49
N GLY A 50 1.96 3.24 9.12
CA GLY A 50 3.41 3.32 8.96
C GLY A 50 4.13 2.04 9.41
N VAL A 51 3.77 1.49 10.59
CA VAL A 51 4.33 0.23 11.09
C VAL A 51 3.92 -0.95 10.19
N TYR A 52 2.64 -1.03 9.83
CA TYR A 52 2.12 -2.10 8.97
C TYR A 52 2.82 -2.13 7.61
N GLY A 53 2.97 -0.97 6.95
CA GLY A 53 3.68 -0.83 5.68
C GLY A 53 5.16 -1.20 5.78
N ALA A 54 5.82 -0.86 6.89
CA ALA A 54 7.21 -1.26 7.14
C ALA A 54 7.37 -2.79 7.25
N VAL A 55 6.47 -3.46 7.97
CA VAL A 55 6.44 -4.92 8.09
C VAL A 55 6.20 -5.58 6.73
N ALA A 56 5.17 -5.15 5.99
CA ALA A 56 4.85 -5.68 4.67
C ALA A 56 6.03 -5.53 3.69
N THR A 57 6.70 -4.36 3.70
CA THR A 57 7.89 -4.11 2.88
C THR A 57 9.06 -5.01 3.27
N SER A 58 9.27 -5.24 4.58
CA SER A 58 10.32 -6.14 5.06
C SER A 58 10.10 -7.57 4.59
N LEU A 59 8.87 -8.07 4.73
CA LEU A 59 8.50 -9.42 4.28
C LEU A 59 8.67 -9.57 2.78
N ARG A 60 8.25 -8.59 1.96
CA ARG A 60 8.43 -8.62 0.50
C ARG A 60 9.89 -8.72 0.09
N ARG A 61 10.81 -8.06 0.80
CA ARG A 61 12.25 -8.17 0.54
C ARG A 61 12.81 -9.54 0.92
N GLN A 62 12.35 -10.11 2.02
CA GLN A 62 12.85 -11.40 2.50
C GLN A 62 12.30 -12.57 1.68
N LEU A 63 11.04 -12.49 1.26
CA LEU A 63 10.32 -13.53 0.52
C LEU A 63 10.44 -13.36 -1.00
N SER A 64 11.44 -12.61 -1.46
CA SER A 64 11.58 -12.08 -2.84
C SER A 64 11.10 -13.05 -3.93
N ALA A 65 10.29 -12.53 -4.85
CA ALA A 65 9.95 -13.17 -6.10
C ALA A 65 11.23 -13.54 -6.89
N PRO A 66 11.19 -14.56 -7.76
CA PRO A 66 12.33 -14.91 -8.60
C PRO A 66 12.85 -13.68 -9.33
N ALA A 67 14.19 -13.56 -9.41
CA ALA A 67 14.83 -12.46 -10.10
C ALA A 67 14.30 -12.35 -11.53
N VAL A 68 14.03 -11.13 -11.97
CA VAL A 68 13.70 -10.86 -13.38
C VAL A 68 14.92 -11.22 -14.21
N GLU A 69 14.73 -12.02 -15.26
CA GLU A 69 15.78 -12.36 -16.20
C GLU A 69 16.44 -11.08 -16.77
N ALA A 70 17.76 -11.09 -16.87
CA ALA A 70 18.53 -9.89 -17.22
C ALA A 70 18.12 -9.27 -18.57
N ASP A 71 17.76 -10.10 -19.55
CA ASP A 71 17.25 -9.65 -20.85
C ASP A 71 15.94 -8.87 -20.72
N VAL A 72 15.01 -9.36 -19.89
CA VAL A 72 13.72 -8.70 -19.67
C VAL A 72 13.93 -7.35 -18.97
N ALA A 73 14.82 -7.30 -17.97
CA ALA A 73 15.16 -6.06 -17.29
C ALA A 73 15.81 -5.02 -18.23
N ALA A 74 16.72 -5.47 -19.11
CA ALA A 74 17.38 -4.60 -20.08
C ALA A 74 16.39 -4.01 -21.09
N ARG A 75 15.49 -4.84 -21.64
CA ARG A 75 14.45 -4.42 -22.58
C ARG A 75 13.46 -3.44 -21.96
N LEU A 76 13.09 -3.66 -20.69
CA LEU A 76 12.23 -2.74 -19.94
C LEU A 76 12.91 -1.38 -19.74
N ALA A 77 14.18 -1.36 -19.31
CA ALA A 77 14.93 -0.13 -19.09
C ALA A 77 15.08 0.69 -20.39
N GLU A 78 15.37 0.03 -21.51
CA GLU A 78 15.48 0.66 -22.82
C GLU A 78 14.13 1.26 -23.28
N ARG A 79 13.01 0.59 -23.00
CA ARG A 79 11.67 1.11 -23.30
C ARG A 79 11.33 2.35 -22.48
N LEU A 80 11.55 2.32 -21.17
CA LEU A 80 11.31 3.45 -20.27
C LEU A 80 12.16 4.68 -20.63
N ALA A 81 13.40 4.47 -21.09
CA ALA A 81 14.28 5.55 -21.54
C ALA A 81 13.78 6.27 -22.80
N ARG A 82 12.94 5.63 -23.62
CA ARG A 82 12.32 6.21 -24.82
C ARG A 82 11.00 6.95 -24.55
N GLU A 83 10.36 6.67 -23.40
CA GLU A 83 9.08 7.27 -23.00
C GLU A 83 9.26 8.52 -22.10
N ARG A 84 10.49 8.80 -21.66
CA ARG A 84 10.91 10.05 -21.00
C ARG A 84 11.38 11.08 -22.02
#